data_AF-A0A0D0JR32-F1
#
_entry.id   AF-A0A0D0JR32-F1
#
_cell.length_a   1.000
_cell.length_b   1.000
_cell.length_c   1.000
_cell.angle_alpha   90.00
_cell.angle_beta   90.00
_cell.angle_gamma   90.00
#
_symmetry.space_group_name_H-M   'P 1'
#
loop_
_entity.id
_entity.type
_entity.pdbx_description
1 polymer ?
#
loop_
_entity_poly.entity_id
_entity_poly.type
_entity_poly.pdbx_seq_one_letter_code
_entity_poly.pdbx_strand_id
1 'polypeptide(L)'
;MGVYLCNAAGNLVTYNPKAAEIWGESPDLSKGPVMYSGAYRLRNEDGVHIPHDQSPLAAVLLTQKAVTNLRLVVERRDGSQIPILANIVPLFGNDGAMLGFMNSVQDLRQHAAQAQAQDNLQSALFQAQKMELAGKVDSSVGKDFTNQLTSLSMSLSLMEKEILSGGSEQLRAYYTLCKEATDRITVMAEELLLVARTRRRKLQRVDPNQILLGMSALIGNEVGEQIAVDLKLASDTSFLKANRQHLESAILNLVVNAREAMPQGGVLTLSTANAHLDRSNFPHHNANFRPGRYVVIDIADNGTGIAPHVLEHIFTPFYTTKAADKSPGLGLTMVKGLVTDMNGQMVVESRLNEGTSVKLYFPCYGTEHSLAVKGSEEG
;
A
#
# COMPACT_ATOMS: atom_id res chain seq x y z
N MET A 1 26.47 22.85 -1.64
CA MET A 1 27.17 22.30 -0.45
C MET A 1 27.51 23.45 0.49
N GLY A 2 27.15 23.33 1.76
CA GLY A 2 27.61 24.26 2.80
C GLY A 2 29.06 23.94 3.17
N VAL A 3 29.88 24.94 3.40
CA VAL A 3 31.28 24.77 3.82
C VAL A 3 31.59 25.80 4.88
N TYR A 4 32.30 25.39 5.92
CA TYR A 4 32.78 26.28 6.96
C TYR A 4 34.08 25.79 7.59
N LEU A 5 34.81 26.71 8.21
CA LEU A 5 36.11 26.44 8.84
C LEU A 5 36.09 26.87 10.31
N CYS A 6 36.71 26.07 11.16
CA CYS A 6 37.01 26.44 12.53
C CYS A 6 38.52 26.45 12.75
N ASN A 7 39.01 27.28 13.67
CA ASN A 7 40.41 27.28 14.10
C ASN A 7 40.69 26.16 15.13
N ALA A 8 41.94 26.04 15.57
CA ALA A 8 42.39 25.04 16.53
C ALA A 8 41.69 25.11 17.91
N ALA A 9 41.15 26.29 18.26
CA ALA A 9 40.33 26.47 19.47
C ALA A 9 38.85 26.08 19.24
N GLY A 10 38.48 25.63 18.05
CA GLY A 10 37.12 25.28 17.68
C GLY A 10 36.24 26.48 17.36
N ASN A 11 36.78 27.69 17.23
CA ASN A 11 35.99 28.87 16.86
C ASN A 11 35.76 28.90 15.36
N LEU A 12 34.51 29.11 14.95
CA LEU A 12 34.09 29.34 13.57
C LEU A 12 34.78 30.60 13.02
N VAL A 13 35.59 30.43 11.99
CA VAL A 13 36.38 31.51 11.36
C VAL A 13 35.65 32.07 10.15
N THR A 14 35.05 31.19 9.34
CA THR A 14 34.34 31.59 8.13
C THR A 14 33.39 30.48 7.68
N TYR A 15 32.36 30.86 6.93
CA TYR A 15 31.38 29.94 6.35
C TYR A 15 30.81 30.55 5.06
N ASN A 16 30.35 29.69 4.16
CA ASN A 16 29.67 30.14 2.94
C ASN A 16 28.15 30.32 3.18
N PRO A 17 27.43 31.06 2.30
CA PRO A 17 26.00 31.29 2.46
C PRO A 17 25.16 30.01 2.57
N LYS A 18 25.59 28.92 1.92
CA LYS A 18 24.86 27.65 1.97
C LYS A 18 24.94 26.97 3.34
N ALA A 19 26.04 27.13 4.08
CA ALA A 19 26.14 26.65 5.46
C ALA A 19 25.15 27.40 6.38
N ALA A 20 25.08 28.73 6.26
CA ALA A 20 24.10 29.54 6.99
C ALA A 20 22.66 29.18 6.64
N GLU A 21 22.36 28.95 5.36
CA GLU A 21 21.04 28.47 4.94
C GLU A 21 20.68 27.15 5.63
N ILE A 22 21.60 26.19 5.70
CA ILE A 22 21.39 24.89 6.38
C ILE A 22 21.10 25.10 7.87
N TRP A 23 21.90 25.92 8.55
CA TRP A 23 21.71 26.24 9.97
C TRP A 23 20.44 27.05 10.26
N GLY A 24 19.92 27.78 9.27
CA GLY A 24 18.79 28.68 9.43
C GLY A 24 19.15 30.01 10.09
N GLU A 25 20.43 30.26 10.34
CA GLU A 25 20.95 31.52 10.87
C GLU A 25 22.32 31.84 10.25
N SER A 26 22.65 33.13 10.25
CA SER A 26 23.94 33.66 9.77
C SER A 26 24.69 34.21 10.99
N PRO A 27 25.57 33.42 11.63
CA PRO A 27 26.27 33.86 12.83
C PRO A 27 27.16 35.08 12.57
N ASP A 28 26.97 36.14 13.34
CA ASP A 28 27.79 37.35 13.27
C ASP A 28 29.09 37.15 14.07
N LEU A 29 30.16 36.77 13.37
CA LEU A 29 31.46 36.44 13.95
C LEU A 29 32.16 37.65 14.60
N SER A 30 31.68 38.88 14.36
CA SER A 30 32.21 40.09 15.00
C SER A 30 31.73 40.27 16.44
N LYS A 31 30.61 39.62 16.81
CA LYS A 31 29.97 39.77 18.13
C LYS A 31 30.47 38.80 19.19
N GLY A 32 31.28 37.82 18.81
CA GLY A 32 31.86 36.84 19.73
C GLY A 32 32.15 35.50 19.06
N PRO A 33 32.90 34.61 19.74
CA PRO A 33 33.25 33.30 19.22
C PRO A 33 32.01 32.41 19.09
N VAL A 34 31.88 31.75 17.94
CA VAL A 34 30.88 30.70 17.70
C VAL A 34 31.61 29.37 17.69
N MET A 35 31.27 28.47 18.60
CA MET A 35 31.99 27.22 18.78
C MET A 35 31.50 26.13 17.82
N TYR A 36 32.42 25.49 17.11
CA TYR A 36 32.30 24.29 16.28
C TYR A 36 31.38 24.36 15.04
N SER A 37 30.26 25.08 15.11
CA SER A 37 29.24 25.13 14.06
C SER A 37 28.27 26.27 14.33
N GLY A 38 27.68 26.85 13.27
CA GLY A 38 26.57 27.79 13.40
C GLY A 38 25.20 27.11 13.62
N ALA A 39 25.15 25.79 13.78
CA ALA A 39 23.91 25.07 14.05
C ALA A 39 23.41 25.30 15.47
N TYR A 40 22.11 25.58 15.61
CA TYR A 40 21.45 25.65 16.92
C TYR A 40 21.58 24.35 17.71
N ARG A 41 21.25 23.21 17.07
CA ARG A 41 21.44 21.86 17.64
C ARG A 41 21.85 20.86 16.57
N LEU A 42 22.69 19.90 16.97
CA LEU A 42 23.04 18.73 16.17
C LEU A 42 22.38 17.50 16.78
N ARG A 43 21.91 16.59 15.93
CA ARG A 43 21.39 15.28 16.31
C ARG A 43 22.04 14.18 15.46
N ASN A 44 22.13 12.98 16.01
CA ASN A 44 22.45 11.79 15.23
C ASN A 44 21.24 11.34 14.38
N GLU A 45 21.40 10.26 13.60
CA GLU A 45 20.31 9.69 12.79
C GLU A 45 19.12 9.21 13.63
N ASP A 46 19.37 8.73 14.86
CA ASP A 46 18.32 8.31 15.80
C ASP A 46 17.58 9.49 16.46
N GLY A 47 17.95 10.72 16.10
CA GLY A 47 17.35 11.94 16.65
C GLY A 47 17.83 12.30 18.05
N VAL A 48 18.88 11.69 18.58
CA VAL A 48 19.49 12.05 19.87
C VAL A 48 20.34 13.31 19.70
N HIS A 49 20.15 14.28 20.59
CA HIS A 49 20.94 15.51 20.60
C HIS A 49 22.41 15.25 20.94
N ILE A 50 23.30 15.82 20.14
CA ILE A 50 24.74 15.77 20.32
C ILE A 50 25.23 17.15 20.77
N PRO A 51 25.69 17.29 22.02
CA PRO A 51 26.39 18.50 22.48
C PRO A 51 27.61 18.80 21.60
N HIS A 52 27.89 20.08 21.34
CA HIS A 52 28.96 20.48 20.42
C HIS A 52 30.36 20.03 20.86
N ASP A 53 30.63 20.01 22.15
CA ASP A 53 31.88 19.52 22.77
C ASP A 53 32.05 17.99 22.70
N GLN A 54 30.95 17.26 22.54
CA GLN A 54 30.92 15.80 22.32
C GLN A 54 30.67 15.45 20.85
N SER A 55 30.62 16.45 19.98
CA SER A 55 30.32 16.24 18.58
C SER A 55 31.52 15.67 17.84
N PRO A 56 31.29 15.01 16.69
CA PRO A 56 32.38 14.60 15.81
C PRO A 56 33.30 15.76 15.38
N LEU A 57 32.83 17.02 15.43
CA LEU A 57 33.67 18.21 15.18
C LEU A 57 34.73 18.39 16.27
N ALA A 58 34.34 18.25 17.54
CA ALA A 58 35.27 18.28 18.67
C ALA A 58 36.23 17.08 18.65
N ALA A 59 35.73 15.90 18.27
CA ALA A 59 36.55 14.71 18.11
C ALA A 59 37.66 14.88 17.06
N VAL A 60 37.41 15.57 15.94
CA VAL A 60 38.45 15.85 14.94
C VAL A 60 39.56 16.75 15.50
N LEU A 61 39.24 17.76 16.31
CA LEU A 61 40.27 18.61 16.94
C LEU A 61 41.16 17.83 17.91
N LEU A 62 40.59 16.88 18.65
CA LEU A 62 41.33 16.07 19.62
C LEU A 62 42.15 14.97 18.97
N THR A 63 41.54 14.25 18.02
CA THR A 63 42.14 13.05 17.42
C THR A 63 42.97 13.35 16.18
N GLN A 64 42.77 14.52 15.57
CA GLN A 64 43.37 14.93 14.31
C GLN A 64 43.08 13.98 13.15
N LYS A 65 42.00 13.19 13.25
CA LYS A 65 41.56 12.24 12.22
C LYS A 65 40.34 12.80 11.49
N ALA A 66 40.33 12.66 10.18
CA ALA A 66 39.18 13.04 9.36
C ALA A 66 37.98 12.12 9.65
N VAL A 67 36.78 12.68 9.55
CA VAL A 67 35.51 11.97 9.64
C VAL A 67 34.73 12.24 8.35
N THR A 68 34.39 11.19 7.61
CA THR A 68 33.70 11.30 6.32
C THR A 68 32.37 10.59 6.33
N ASN A 69 31.48 11.01 5.43
CA ASN A 69 30.13 10.46 5.23
C ASN A 69 29.30 10.36 6.52
N LEU A 70 29.52 11.28 7.45
CA LEU A 70 28.81 11.29 8.71
C LEU A 70 27.43 11.88 8.51
N ARG A 71 26.40 11.10 8.79
CA ARG A 71 25.02 11.57 8.71
C ARG A 71 24.60 12.17 10.04
N LEU A 72 24.08 13.39 9.98
CA LEU A 72 23.60 14.15 11.12
C LEU A 72 22.30 14.86 10.75
N VAL A 73 21.61 15.36 11.75
CA VAL A 73 20.47 16.24 11.57
C VAL A 73 20.78 17.58 12.23
N VAL A 74 20.67 18.66 11.46
CA VAL A 74 20.70 20.02 11.97
C VAL A 74 19.28 20.40 12.38
N GLU A 75 19.07 20.67 13.66
CA GLU A 75 17.82 21.24 14.17
C GLU A 75 17.96 22.75 14.26
N ARG A 76 17.05 23.47 13.61
CA ARG A 76 16.96 24.93 13.62
C ARG A 76 16.13 25.42 14.81
N ARG A 77 16.22 26.71 15.12
CA ARG A 77 15.46 27.34 16.22
C ARG A 77 13.95 27.25 16.06
N ASP A 78 13.47 27.24 14.82
CA ASP A 78 12.05 27.06 14.48
C ASP A 78 11.56 25.61 14.62
N GLY A 79 12.45 24.69 15.03
CA GLY A 79 12.17 23.26 15.17
C GLY A 79 12.29 22.46 13.88
N SER A 80 12.53 23.10 12.74
CA SER A 80 12.74 22.38 11.49
C SER A 80 14.06 21.59 11.52
N GLN A 81 14.03 20.40 10.92
CA GLN A 81 15.14 19.46 10.93
C GLN A 81 15.65 19.23 9.51
N ILE A 82 16.96 19.40 9.34
CA ILE A 82 17.64 19.30 8.06
C ILE A 82 18.61 18.12 8.13
N PRO A 83 18.30 16.97 7.51
CA PRO A 83 19.25 15.88 7.39
C PRO A 83 20.43 16.31 6.51
N ILE A 84 21.64 16.06 6.99
CA ILE A 84 22.88 16.42 6.31
C ILE A 84 23.86 15.25 6.25
N LEU A 85 24.71 15.28 5.24
CA LEU A 85 25.95 14.51 5.17
C LEU A 85 27.12 15.45 5.43
N ALA A 86 27.90 15.17 6.47
CA ALA A 86 29.05 15.96 6.90
C ALA A 86 30.37 15.24 6.59
N ASN A 87 31.36 15.99 6.11
CA ASN A 87 32.74 15.55 5.98
C ASN A 87 33.66 16.58 6.65
N ILE A 88 34.32 16.15 7.72
CA ILE A 88 35.13 16.98 8.59
C ILE A 88 36.59 16.59 8.40
N VAL A 89 37.41 17.52 7.97
CA VAL A 89 38.82 17.31 7.64
C VAL A 89 39.68 18.25 8.47
N PRO A 90 40.68 17.73 9.23
CA PRO A 90 41.63 18.56 9.96
C PRO A 90 42.51 19.37 8.99
N LEU A 91 42.87 20.58 9.38
CA LEU A 91 43.76 21.48 8.64
C LEU A 91 45.07 21.64 9.40
N PHE A 92 46.19 21.53 8.70
CA PHE A 92 47.53 21.67 9.27
C PHE A 92 48.33 22.75 8.54
N GLY A 93 49.20 23.43 9.28
CA GLY A 93 50.18 24.35 8.74
C GLY A 93 51.37 23.61 8.13
N ASN A 94 52.25 24.35 7.47
CA ASN A 94 53.46 23.79 6.86
C ASN A 94 54.45 23.24 7.90
N ASP A 95 54.32 23.67 9.16
CA ASP A 95 55.07 23.20 10.33
C ASP A 95 54.46 21.94 10.99
N GLY A 96 53.36 21.43 10.44
CA GLY A 96 52.61 20.29 10.99
C GLY A 96 51.70 20.65 12.17
N ALA A 97 51.63 21.93 12.57
CA ALA A 97 50.72 22.37 13.62
C ALA A 97 49.27 22.33 13.13
N MET A 98 48.34 21.88 13.99
CA MET A 98 46.93 21.88 13.66
C MET A 98 46.38 23.30 13.67
N LEU A 99 45.90 23.77 12.51
CA LEU A 99 45.29 25.09 12.35
C LEU A 99 43.80 25.09 12.70
N GLY A 100 43.16 23.92 12.62
CA GLY A 100 41.74 23.74 12.90
C GLY A 100 41.12 22.66 12.01
N PHE A 101 39.89 22.85 11.55
CA PHE A 101 39.23 21.92 10.62
C PHE A 101 38.36 22.65 9.60
N MET A 102 38.13 21.99 8.47
CA MET A 102 37.10 22.34 7.50
C MET A 102 35.99 21.30 7.58
N ASN A 103 34.74 21.74 7.55
CA ASN A 103 33.59 20.85 7.41
C ASN A 103 32.82 21.20 6.14
N SER A 104 32.49 20.19 5.35
CA SER A 104 31.56 20.30 4.24
C SER A 104 30.26 19.56 4.58
N VAL A 105 29.13 20.25 4.41
CA VAL A 105 27.80 19.75 4.73
C VAL A 105 26.92 19.76 3.48
N GLN A 106 26.32 18.62 3.18
CA GLN A 106 25.38 18.45 2.08
C GLN A 106 23.97 18.27 2.63
N ASP A 107 23.03 19.09 2.18
CA ASP A 107 21.59 18.94 2.50
C ASP A 107 21.02 17.73 1.76
N LEU A 108 20.48 16.76 2.51
CA LEU A 108 19.94 15.52 1.96
C LEU A 108 18.45 15.61 1.58
N ARG A 109 17.76 16.72 1.89
CA ARG A 109 16.33 16.88 1.56
C ARG A 109 16.08 16.86 0.07
N GLN A 110 16.96 17.46 -0.72
CA GLN A 110 16.84 17.48 -2.19
C GLN A 110 17.04 16.09 -2.79
N HIS A 111 17.98 15.30 -2.27
CA HIS A 111 18.20 13.92 -2.74
C HIS A 111 17.02 13.02 -2.40
N ALA A 112 16.47 13.12 -1.18
CA ALA A 112 15.29 12.37 -0.78
C ALA A 112 14.05 12.76 -1.62
N ALA A 113 13.85 14.06 -1.88
CA ALA A 113 12.75 14.54 -2.72
C ALA A 113 12.90 14.10 -4.19
N GLN A 114 14.13 14.08 -4.73
CA GLN A 114 14.39 13.61 -6.09
C GLN A 114 14.20 12.10 -6.24
N ALA A 115 14.66 11.31 -5.27
CA ALA A 115 14.43 9.86 -5.26
C ALA A 115 12.93 9.55 -5.20
N GLN A 116 12.19 10.22 -4.30
CA GLN A 116 10.73 10.06 -4.20
C GLN A 116 10.01 10.48 -5.50
N ALA A 117 10.46 11.56 -6.15
CA ALA A 117 9.90 12.01 -7.41
C ALA A 117 10.18 11.02 -8.56
N GLN A 118 11.38 10.42 -8.60
CA GLN A 118 11.72 9.37 -9.56
C GLN A 118 10.87 8.12 -9.35
N ASP A 119 10.70 7.66 -8.11
CA ASP A 119 9.87 6.49 -7.79
C ASP A 119 8.41 6.73 -8.17
N ASN A 120 7.88 7.93 -7.89
CA ASN A 120 6.53 8.33 -8.29
C ASN A 120 6.37 8.37 -9.81
N LEU A 121 7.38 8.87 -10.54
CA LEU A 121 7.37 8.94 -12.00
C LEU A 121 7.48 7.55 -12.63
N GLN A 122 8.35 6.68 -12.10
CA GLN A 122 8.46 5.28 -12.54
C GLN A 122 7.17 4.52 -12.29
N SER A 123 6.54 4.69 -11.13
CA SER A 123 5.23 4.10 -10.84
C SER A 123 4.16 4.63 -11.79
N ALA A 124 4.15 5.94 -12.09
CA ALA A 124 3.20 6.54 -13.03
C ALA A 124 3.41 6.03 -14.47
N LEU A 125 4.67 5.90 -14.92
CA LEU A 125 5.01 5.34 -16.22
C LEU A 125 4.62 3.86 -16.33
N PHE A 126 4.88 3.08 -15.29
CA PHE A 126 4.45 1.68 -15.22
C PHE A 126 2.92 1.55 -15.28
N GLN A 127 2.18 2.41 -14.57
CA GLN A 127 0.72 2.46 -14.65
C GLN A 127 0.22 2.93 -16.03
N ALA A 128 0.88 3.89 -16.66
CA ALA A 128 0.54 4.37 -18.00
C ALA A 128 0.80 3.30 -19.08
N GLN A 129 1.91 2.58 -19.01
CA GLN A 129 2.20 1.44 -19.90
C GLN A 129 1.21 0.30 -19.68
N LYS A 130 0.83 0.03 -18.43
CA LYS A 130 -0.24 -0.93 -18.10
C LYS A 130 -1.58 -0.50 -18.72
N MET A 131 -1.94 0.79 -18.66
CA MET A 131 -3.15 1.34 -19.29
C MET A 131 -3.09 1.31 -20.82
N GLU A 132 -1.93 1.55 -21.42
CA GLU A 132 -1.77 1.51 -22.88
C GLU A 132 -1.89 0.09 -23.43
N LEU A 133 -1.29 -0.89 -22.74
CA LEU A 133 -1.40 -2.31 -23.07
C LEU A 133 -2.83 -2.83 -22.82
N ALA A 134 -3.48 -2.42 -21.73
CA ALA A 134 -4.88 -2.75 -21.48
C ALA A 134 -5.81 -2.13 -22.53
N GLY A 135 -5.64 -0.85 -22.86
CA GLY A 135 -6.49 -0.14 -23.84
C GLY A 135 -6.44 -0.70 -25.27
N LYS A 136 -5.30 -1.29 -25.68
CA LYS A 136 -5.18 -1.99 -26.98
C LYS A 136 -5.89 -3.34 -26.99
N VAL A 137 -6.01 -4.02 -25.85
CA VAL A 137 -6.68 -5.33 -25.71
C VAL A 137 -8.19 -5.16 -25.48
N ASP A 138 -8.62 -4.08 -24.80
CA ASP A 138 -9.98 -3.95 -24.29
C ASP A 138 -11.06 -3.59 -25.31
N SER A 139 -10.74 -2.94 -26.44
CA SER A 139 -11.76 -2.35 -27.34
C SER A 139 -12.05 -3.15 -28.61
N SER A 140 -11.05 -3.73 -29.26
CA SER A 140 -11.27 -4.57 -30.47
C SER A 140 -11.34 -6.06 -30.12
N VAL A 141 -10.45 -6.57 -29.28
CA VAL A 141 -10.34 -8.01 -28.99
C VAL A 141 -11.52 -8.49 -28.14
N GLY A 142 -11.90 -7.76 -27.10
CA GLY A 142 -13.05 -8.12 -26.25
C GLY A 142 -14.39 -8.15 -26.99
N LYS A 143 -14.59 -7.21 -27.92
CA LYS A 143 -15.77 -7.15 -28.78
C LYS A 143 -15.79 -8.31 -29.76
N ASP A 144 -14.66 -8.62 -30.39
CA ASP A 144 -14.55 -9.74 -31.34
C ASP A 144 -14.72 -11.10 -30.65
N PHE A 145 -14.21 -11.27 -29.43
CA PHE A 145 -14.38 -12.49 -28.63
C PHE A 145 -15.85 -12.73 -28.27
N THR A 146 -16.53 -11.67 -27.80
CA THR A 146 -17.97 -11.74 -27.47
C THR A 146 -18.81 -12.05 -28.72
N ASN A 147 -18.45 -11.46 -29.87
CA ASN A 147 -19.15 -11.70 -31.13
C ASN A 147 -18.97 -13.16 -31.61
N GLN A 148 -17.78 -13.74 -31.49
CA GLN A 148 -17.52 -15.14 -31.85
C GLN A 148 -18.24 -16.12 -30.94
N LEU A 149 -18.27 -15.85 -29.63
CA LEU A 149 -19.02 -16.68 -28.66
C LEU A 149 -20.52 -16.63 -28.92
N THR A 150 -21.06 -15.44 -29.20
CA THR A 150 -22.47 -15.28 -29.56
C THR A 150 -22.82 -16.10 -30.81
N SER A 151 -21.96 -16.10 -31.84
CA SER A 151 -22.14 -16.89 -33.06
C SER A 151 -22.07 -18.40 -32.81
N LEU A 152 -21.17 -18.85 -31.94
CA LEU A 152 -21.05 -20.26 -31.52
C LEU A 152 -22.30 -20.71 -30.74
N SER A 153 -22.73 -19.94 -29.73
CA SER A 153 -23.94 -20.23 -28.96
C SER A 153 -25.19 -20.30 -29.84
N MET A 154 -25.31 -19.39 -30.82
CA MET A 154 -26.43 -19.41 -31.77
C MET A 154 -26.41 -20.64 -32.68
N SER A 155 -25.23 -21.04 -33.17
CA SER A 155 -25.07 -22.25 -34.01
C SER A 155 -25.43 -23.51 -33.22
N LEU A 156 -25.09 -23.54 -31.93
CA LEU A 156 -25.49 -24.58 -31.00
C LEU A 156 -27.01 -24.58 -30.79
N SER A 157 -27.66 -23.44 -30.51
CA SER A 157 -29.12 -23.40 -30.40
C SER A 157 -29.85 -23.91 -31.65
N LEU A 158 -29.28 -23.70 -32.85
CA LEU A 158 -29.82 -24.25 -34.10
C LEU A 158 -29.64 -25.77 -34.19
N MET A 159 -28.49 -26.30 -33.77
CA MET A 159 -28.26 -27.75 -33.68
C MET A 159 -29.21 -28.42 -32.67
N GLU A 160 -29.49 -27.78 -31.53
CA GLU A 160 -30.47 -28.26 -30.53
C GLU A 160 -31.84 -28.49 -31.15
N LYS A 161 -32.27 -27.54 -31.98
CA LYS A 161 -33.57 -27.57 -32.65
C LYS A 161 -33.69 -28.72 -33.64
N GLU A 162 -32.65 -28.95 -34.45
CA GLU A 162 -32.57 -30.09 -35.39
C GLU A 162 -32.51 -31.44 -34.67
N ILE A 163 -31.81 -31.48 -33.54
CA ILE A 163 -31.72 -32.65 -32.69
C ILE A 163 -33.09 -33.01 -32.08
N LEU A 164 -33.83 -32.00 -31.61
CA LEU A 164 -35.18 -32.16 -31.05
C LEU A 164 -36.20 -32.63 -32.10
N SER A 165 -35.96 -32.39 -33.40
CA SER A 165 -36.81 -32.88 -34.51
C SER A 165 -36.50 -34.30 -35.02
N GLY A 166 -35.65 -35.07 -34.33
CA GLY A 166 -35.42 -36.49 -34.66
C GLY A 166 -33.96 -36.89 -34.89
N GLY A 167 -32.99 -36.09 -34.41
CA GLY A 167 -31.56 -36.40 -34.52
C GLY A 167 -31.10 -37.59 -33.67
N SER A 168 -29.98 -38.22 -34.06
CA SER A 168 -29.43 -39.40 -33.38
C SER A 168 -28.95 -39.11 -31.96
N GLU A 169 -28.91 -40.14 -31.12
CA GLU A 169 -28.48 -40.04 -29.72
C GLU A 169 -27.01 -39.61 -29.57
N GLN A 170 -26.13 -40.01 -30.49
CA GLN A 170 -24.75 -39.49 -30.53
C GLN A 170 -24.70 -37.98 -30.84
N LEU A 171 -25.58 -37.47 -31.69
CA LEU A 171 -25.62 -36.04 -32.02
C LEU A 171 -26.07 -35.19 -30.81
N ARG A 172 -26.98 -35.72 -29.99
CA ARG A 172 -27.36 -35.14 -28.68
C ARG A 172 -26.18 -35.04 -27.74
N ALA A 173 -25.38 -36.10 -27.61
CA ALA A 173 -24.24 -36.12 -26.69
C ALA A 173 -23.16 -35.10 -27.08
N TYR A 174 -22.81 -34.99 -28.37
CA TYR A 174 -21.85 -34.00 -28.84
C TYR A 174 -22.38 -32.56 -28.69
N TYR A 175 -23.68 -32.36 -28.90
CA TYR A 175 -24.32 -31.07 -28.70
C TYR A 175 -24.20 -30.57 -27.26
N THR A 176 -24.53 -31.42 -26.28
CA THR A 176 -24.44 -31.07 -24.85
C THR A 176 -23.00 -30.70 -24.45
N LEU A 177 -22.01 -31.48 -24.90
CA LEU A 177 -20.60 -31.21 -24.61
C LEU A 177 -20.14 -29.86 -25.18
N CYS A 178 -20.53 -29.54 -26.40
CA CYS A 178 -20.19 -28.25 -27.02
C CYS A 178 -20.90 -27.08 -26.32
N LYS A 179 -22.17 -27.24 -25.95
CA LYS A 179 -22.95 -26.22 -25.22
C LYS A 179 -22.32 -25.89 -23.87
N GLU A 180 -22.00 -26.91 -23.06
CA GLU A 180 -21.33 -26.72 -21.77
C GLU A 180 -19.93 -26.09 -21.91
N ALA A 181 -19.19 -26.39 -22.98
CA ALA A 181 -17.90 -25.77 -23.24
C ALA A 181 -18.06 -24.28 -23.62
N THR A 182 -19.03 -23.95 -24.48
CA THR A 182 -19.31 -22.57 -24.88
C THR A 182 -19.83 -21.71 -23.74
N ASP A 183 -20.71 -22.25 -22.89
CA ASP A 183 -21.21 -21.54 -21.70
C ASP A 183 -20.08 -21.23 -20.72
N ARG A 184 -19.19 -22.21 -20.46
CA ARG A 184 -18.00 -22.01 -19.62
C ARG A 184 -17.07 -20.94 -20.17
N ILE A 185 -16.77 -20.96 -21.46
CA ILE A 185 -15.89 -19.96 -22.10
C ILE A 185 -16.53 -18.58 -22.10
N THR A 186 -17.87 -18.50 -22.24
CA THR A 186 -18.61 -17.22 -22.19
C THR A 186 -18.52 -16.58 -20.83
N VAL A 187 -18.74 -17.35 -19.76
CA VAL A 187 -18.58 -16.86 -18.38
C VAL A 187 -17.15 -16.40 -18.12
N MET A 188 -16.13 -17.16 -18.52
CA MET A 188 -14.72 -16.77 -18.36
C MET A 188 -14.36 -15.49 -19.13
N ALA A 189 -14.93 -15.29 -20.32
CA ALA A 189 -14.71 -14.08 -21.12
C ALA A 189 -15.38 -12.85 -20.47
N GLU A 190 -16.59 -13.01 -19.93
CA GLU A 190 -17.27 -11.94 -19.19
C GLU A 190 -16.50 -11.54 -17.93
N GLU A 191 -15.91 -12.49 -17.22
CA GLU A 191 -15.05 -12.25 -16.05
C GLU A 191 -13.75 -11.51 -16.44
N LEU A 192 -13.09 -11.92 -17.53
CA LEU A 192 -11.92 -11.22 -18.09
C LEU A 192 -12.24 -9.77 -18.48
N LEU A 193 -13.40 -9.54 -19.08
CA LEU A 193 -13.86 -8.21 -19.47
C LEU A 193 -14.31 -7.35 -18.28
N LEU A 194 -14.75 -7.98 -17.19
CA LEU A 194 -15.03 -7.31 -15.92
C LEU A 194 -13.75 -6.80 -15.26
N VAL A 195 -12.66 -7.58 -15.32
CA VAL A 195 -11.32 -7.19 -14.86
C VAL A 195 -10.74 -6.05 -15.72
N ALA A 196 -11.04 -6.02 -17.02
CA ALA A 196 -10.60 -4.99 -17.96
C ALA A 196 -11.31 -3.63 -17.80
N ARG A 197 -12.54 -3.60 -17.28
CA ARG A 197 -13.35 -2.37 -17.18
C ARG A 197 -12.84 -1.41 -16.10
N THR A 198 -11.81 -0.64 -16.43
CA THR A 198 -11.47 0.59 -15.71
C THR A 198 -12.51 1.67 -16.03
N ARG A 199 -13.73 1.54 -15.49
CA ARG A 199 -14.67 2.67 -15.42
C ARG A 199 -14.23 3.62 -14.31
N ARG A 200 -14.40 4.93 -14.56
CA ARG A 200 -14.26 6.00 -13.55
C ARG A 200 -14.91 5.56 -12.23
N ARG A 201 -14.08 5.53 -11.18
CA ARG A 201 -14.37 4.99 -9.85
C ARG A 201 -15.38 5.88 -9.14
N LYS A 202 -16.69 5.57 -9.23
CA LYS A 202 -17.68 6.27 -8.41
C LYS A 202 -17.61 5.72 -6.98
N LEU A 203 -16.77 6.35 -6.17
CA LEU A 203 -16.78 6.14 -4.72
C LEU A 203 -18.13 6.63 -4.18
N GLN A 204 -18.86 5.75 -3.52
CA GLN A 204 -20.14 6.06 -2.89
C GLN A 204 -20.06 5.79 -1.38
N ARG A 205 -21.00 6.36 -0.64
CA ARG A 205 -21.20 6.06 0.77
C ARG A 205 -21.83 4.67 0.86
N VAL A 206 -21.18 3.75 1.58
CA VAL A 206 -21.62 2.36 1.70
C VAL A 206 -21.72 1.96 3.16
N ASP A 207 -22.78 1.25 3.48
CA ASP A 207 -22.96 0.54 4.74
C ASP A 207 -22.32 -0.86 4.61
N PRO A 208 -21.28 -1.19 5.41
CA PRO A 208 -20.65 -2.50 5.36
C PRO A 208 -21.60 -3.65 5.73
N ASN A 209 -22.58 -3.42 6.61
CA ASN A 209 -23.56 -4.44 6.99
C ASN A 209 -24.43 -4.81 5.78
N GLN A 210 -24.89 -3.82 5.02
CA GLN A 210 -25.67 -4.06 3.80
C GLN A 210 -24.87 -4.75 2.69
N ILE A 211 -23.55 -4.57 2.66
CA ILE A 211 -22.70 -5.36 1.76
C ILE A 211 -22.72 -6.83 2.20
N LEU A 212 -22.33 -7.12 3.45
CA LEU A 212 -22.23 -8.50 3.93
C LEU A 212 -23.57 -9.24 3.87
N LEU A 213 -24.67 -8.56 4.23
CA LEU A 213 -26.02 -9.12 4.10
C LEU A 213 -26.41 -9.38 2.64
N GLY A 214 -26.11 -8.45 1.74
CA GLY A 214 -26.41 -8.61 0.31
C GLY A 214 -25.59 -9.72 -0.37
N MET A 215 -24.43 -10.04 0.20
CA MET A 215 -23.54 -11.10 -0.30
C MET A 215 -23.78 -12.46 0.33
N SER A 216 -24.60 -12.57 1.38
CA SER A 216 -24.71 -13.79 2.21
C SER A 216 -25.05 -15.05 1.41
N ALA A 217 -26.01 -14.95 0.49
CA ALA A 217 -26.41 -16.06 -0.38
C ALA A 217 -25.30 -16.46 -1.36
N LEU A 218 -24.61 -15.47 -1.94
CA LEU A 218 -23.49 -15.71 -2.85
C LEU A 218 -22.32 -16.37 -2.10
N ILE A 219 -21.96 -15.85 -0.93
CA ILE A 219 -20.91 -16.39 -0.07
C ILE A 219 -21.24 -17.85 0.32
N GLY A 220 -22.49 -18.11 0.72
CA GLY A 220 -22.95 -19.47 1.02
C GLY A 220 -22.77 -20.43 -0.14
N ASN A 221 -23.14 -20.02 -1.36
CA ASN A 221 -22.92 -20.82 -2.57
C ASN A 221 -21.44 -21.04 -2.87
N GLU A 222 -20.60 -20.03 -2.67
CA GLU A 222 -19.16 -20.11 -2.96
C GLU A 222 -18.43 -21.06 -2.00
N VAL A 223 -18.77 -21.05 -0.70
CA VAL A 223 -18.12 -21.91 0.30
C VAL A 223 -18.69 -23.33 0.34
N GLY A 224 -19.94 -23.52 -0.07
CA GLY A 224 -20.62 -24.81 -0.08
C GLY A 224 -21.14 -25.26 1.30
N GLU A 225 -21.81 -26.41 1.34
CA GLU A 225 -22.57 -26.87 2.52
C GLU A 225 -21.69 -27.29 3.72
N GLN A 226 -20.40 -27.56 3.50
CA GLN A 226 -19.49 -28.03 4.55
C GLN A 226 -18.93 -26.90 5.42
N ILE A 227 -19.13 -25.63 5.04
CA ILE A 227 -18.65 -24.46 5.77
C ILE A 227 -19.85 -23.66 6.28
N ALA A 228 -19.96 -23.54 7.59
CA ALA A 228 -20.96 -22.68 8.21
C ALA A 228 -20.55 -21.21 8.07
N VAL A 229 -21.46 -20.36 7.57
CA VAL A 229 -21.23 -18.92 7.46
C VAL A 229 -21.92 -18.20 8.60
N ASP A 230 -21.14 -17.52 9.45
CA ASP A 230 -21.62 -16.73 10.59
C ASP A 230 -21.45 -15.23 10.31
N LEU A 231 -22.50 -14.45 10.53
CA LEU A 231 -22.51 -12.99 10.32
C LEU A 231 -22.64 -12.27 11.66
N LYS A 232 -21.55 -11.65 12.12
CA LYS A 232 -21.51 -10.86 13.36
C LYS A 232 -21.46 -9.37 13.04
N LEU A 233 -22.62 -8.81 12.74
CA LEU A 233 -22.72 -7.41 12.30
C LEU A 233 -22.90 -6.47 13.51
N ALA A 234 -22.11 -5.40 13.57
CA ALA A 234 -22.30 -4.35 14.56
C ALA A 234 -23.67 -3.66 14.36
N SER A 235 -24.31 -3.28 15.47
CA SER A 235 -25.64 -2.66 15.43
C SER A 235 -25.63 -1.20 14.94
N ASP A 236 -24.49 -0.53 15.05
CA ASP A 236 -24.30 0.91 14.79
C ASP A 236 -23.10 1.19 13.86
N THR A 237 -22.89 0.34 12.84
CA THR A 237 -21.71 0.43 11.99
C THR A 237 -21.67 1.75 11.20
N SER A 238 -20.53 2.44 11.25
CA SER A 238 -20.35 3.67 10.49
C SER A 238 -20.25 3.39 8.98
N PHE A 239 -20.53 4.39 8.16
CA PHE A 239 -20.38 4.26 6.71
C PHE A 239 -18.92 4.37 6.30
N LEU A 240 -18.59 3.79 5.16
CA LEU A 240 -17.30 3.95 4.49
C LEU A 240 -17.50 4.50 3.07
N LYS A 241 -16.43 5.05 2.49
CA LYS A 241 -16.44 5.56 1.10
C LYS A 241 -15.75 4.55 0.19
N ALA A 242 -16.53 3.79 -0.59
CA ALA A 242 -16.04 2.71 -1.44
C ALA A 242 -16.69 2.68 -2.83
N ASN A 243 -16.02 2.01 -3.77
CA ASN A 243 -16.72 1.38 -4.87
C ASN A 243 -17.27 0.04 -4.35
N ARG A 244 -18.60 -0.11 -4.37
CA ARG A 244 -19.27 -1.30 -3.82
C ARG A 244 -18.83 -2.60 -4.50
N GLN A 245 -18.81 -2.64 -5.82
CA GLN A 245 -18.46 -3.85 -6.60
C GLN A 245 -17.03 -4.30 -6.30
N HIS A 246 -16.11 -3.36 -6.15
CA HIS A 246 -14.72 -3.67 -5.84
C HIS A 246 -14.57 -4.20 -4.41
N LEU A 247 -15.30 -3.63 -3.45
CA LEU A 247 -15.30 -4.12 -2.07
C LEU A 247 -15.93 -5.52 -1.97
N GLU A 248 -17.04 -5.76 -2.68
CA GLU A 248 -17.65 -7.10 -2.82
C GLU A 248 -16.66 -8.10 -3.42
N SER A 249 -15.95 -7.74 -4.49
CA SER A 249 -14.90 -8.58 -5.08
C SER A 249 -13.74 -8.87 -4.12
N ALA A 250 -13.30 -7.87 -3.35
CA ALA A 250 -12.27 -8.07 -2.34
C ALA A 250 -12.71 -9.04 -1.24
N ILE A 251 -13.97 -8.92 -0.78
CA ILE A 251 -14.55 -9.84 0.20
C ILE A 251 -14.63 -11.26 -0.38
N LEU A 252 -15.11 -11.44 -1.63
CA LEU A 252 -15.13 -12.74 -2.31
C LEU A 252 -13.74 -13.38 -2.36
N ASN A 253 -12.71 -12.62 -2.72
CA ASN A 253 -11.35 -13.15 -2.78
C ASN A 253 -10.88 -13.70 -1.42
N LEU A 254 -11.27 -13.05 -0.32
CA LEU A 254 -10.96 -13.53 1.02
C LEU A 254 -11.79 -14.77 1.39
N VAL A 255 -13.07 -14.80 1.01
CA VAL A 255 -13.96 -15.96 1.19
C VAL A 255 -13.43 -17.20 0.46
N VAL A 256 -12.97 -17.05 -0.79
CA VAL A 256 -12.36 -18.14 -1.56
C VAL A 256 -11.10 -18.64 -0.87
N ASN A 257 -10.23 -17.73 -0.40
CA ASN A 257 -9.03 -18.11 0.35
C ASN A 257 -9.37 -18.87 1.65
N ALA A 258 -10.40 -18.44 2.37
CA ALA A 258 -10.89 -19.10 3.57
C ALA A 258 -11.43 -20.51 3.27
N ARG A 259 -12.25 -20.67 2.22
CA ARG A 259 -12.74 -21.98 1.77
C ARG A 259 -11.59 -22.94 1.48
N GLU A 260 -10.59 -22.46 0.73
CA GLU A 260 -9.43 -23.27 0.38
C GLU A 260 -8.59 -23.69 1.61
N ALA A 261 -8.65 -22.91 2.70
CA ALA A 261 -8.04 -23.25 3.98
C ALA A 261 -8.89 -24.24 4.82
N MET A 262 -10.13 -24.54 4.41
CA MET A 262 -11.08 -25.41 5.12
C MET A 262 -11.54 -26.61 4.27
N PRO A 263 -10.63 -27.48 3.78
CA PRO A 263 -10.99 -28.58 2.89
C PRO A 263 -11.86 -29.68 3.54
N GLN A 264 -11.96 -29.70 4.87
CA GLN A 264 -12.79 -30.64 5.64
C GLN A 264 -14.06 -29.97 6.20
N GLY A 265 -14.39 -28.78 5.72
CA GLY A 265 -15.41 -27.93 6.32
C GLY A 265 -14.88 -27.09 7.48
N GLY A 266 -15.75 -26.25 8.05
CA GLY A 266 -15.37 -25.31 9.10
C GLY A 266 -16.40 -24.20 9.33
N VAL A 267 -15.94 -23.09 9.89
CA VAL A 267 -16.73 -21.90 10.18
C VAL A 267 -16.03 -20.69 9.57
N LEU A 268 -16.73 -20.02 8.66
CA LEU A 268 -16.37 -18.72 8.14
C LEU A 268 -17.18 -17.65 8.88
N THR A 269 -16.51 -16.80 9.65
CA THR A 269 -17.12 -15.66 10.32
C THR A 269 -16.84 -14.38 9.54
N LEU A 270 -17.87 -13.65 9.15
CA LEU A 270 -17.75 -12.28 8.66
C LEU A 270 -18.32 -11.33 9.70
N SER A 271 -17.52 -10.34 10.11
CA SER A 271 -17.94 -9.38 11.13
C SER A 271 -17.67 -7.94 10.74
N THR A 272 -18.45 -7.04 11.34
CA THR A 272 -18.25 -5.59 11.21
C THR A 272 -18.11 -4.95 12.58
N ALA A 273 -17.28 -3.92 12.67
CA ALA A 273 -17.09 -3.16 13.90
C ALA A 273 -16.69 -1.71 13.61
N ASN A 274 -16.86 -0.83 14.59
CA ASN A 274 -16.26 0.49 14.62
C ASN A 274 -14.98 0.43 15.46
N ALA A 275 -13.91 1.09 15.01
CA ALA A 275 -12.66 1.19 15.75
C ALA A 275 -12.17 2.64 15.81
N HIS A 276 -11.52 3.04 16.90
CA HIS A 276 -10.78 4.28 16.97
C HIS A 276 -9.29 3.97 16.95
N LEU A 277 -8.61 4.33 15.86
CA LEU A 277 -7.20 4.04 15.66
C LEU A 277 -6.37 5.27 15.94
N ASP A 278 -5.31 5.10 16.71
CA ASP A 278 -4.27 6.09 16.95
C ASP A 278 -2.88 5.44 16.81
N ARG A 279 -1.82 6.25 16.89
CA ARG A 279 -0.44 5.74 16.72
C ARG A 279 0.02 4.86 17.88
N SER A 280 -0.62 4.93 19.04
CA SER A 280 -0.28 4.13 20.22
C SER A 280 -0.92 2.74 20.17
N ASN A 281 -2.14 2.63 19.66
CA ASN A 281 -2.89 1.39 19.58
C ASN A 281 -2.79 0.69 18.21
N PHE A 282 -2.23 1.37 17.20
CA PHE A 282 -2.03 0.83 15.86
C PHE A 282 -0.61 1.15 15.33
N PRO A 283 0.43 0.54 15.93
CA PRO A 283 1.83 0.88 15.63
C PRO A 283 2.29 0.42 14.24
N HIS A 284 1.70 -0.64 13.71
CA HIS A 284 2.04 -1.20 12.40
C HIS A 284 1.05 -0.73 11.33
N HIS A 285 1.34 0.41 10.73
CA HIS A 285 0.47 1.05 9.75
C HIS A 285 1.21 1.46 8.46
N ASN A 286 0.47 1.61 7.36
CA ASN A 286 1.00 2.08 6.09
C ASN A 286 1.16 3.61 6.06
N ALA A 287 1.82 4.13 5.02
CA ALA A 287 2.09 5.56 4.87
C ALA A 287 0.82 6.44 4.77
N ASN A 288 -0.33 5.87 4.42
CA ASN A 288 -1.60 6.58 4.26
C ASN A 288 -2.43 6.63 5.56
N PHE A 289 -1.92 6.08 6.66
CA PHE A 289 -2.60 6.04 7.94
C PHE A 289 -2.85 7.42 8.54
N ARG A 290 -4.06 7.63 9.06
CA ARG A 290 -4.47 8.84 9.77
C ARG A 290 -5.21 8.44 11.05
N PRO A 291 -4.80 8.90 12.23
CA PRO A 291 -5.56 8.66 13.46
C PRO A 291 -7.01 9.12 13.33
N GLY A 292 -7.95 8.34 13.86
CA GLY A 292 -9.38 8.66 13.81
C GLY A 292 -10.30 7.45 13.87
N ARG A 293 -11.56 7.65 13.45
CA ARG A 293 -12.58 6.60 13.41
C ARG A 293 -12.45 5.77 12.14
N TYR A 294 -12.49 4.46 12.31
CA TYR A 294 -12.42 3.46 11.25
C TYR A 294 -13.61 2.51 11.35
N VAL A 295 -14.01 2.01 10.19
CA VAL A 295 -14.92 0.89 10.01
C VAL A 295 -14.07 -0.34 9.75
N VAL A 296 -14.36 -1.43 10.44
CA VAL A 296 -13.66 -2.71 10.31
C VAL A 296 -14.58 -3.70 9.65
N ILE A 297 -14.07 -4.39 8.63
CA ILE A 297 -14.65 -5.62 8.07
C ILE A 297 -13.64 -6.73 8.33
N ASP A 298 -14.03 -7.75 9.07
CA ASP A 298 -13.18 -8.89 9.41
C ASP A 298 -13.74 -10.16 8.78
N ILE A 299 -12.85 -10.91 8.12
CA ILE A 299 -13.15 -12.20 7.49
C ILE A 299 -12.23 -13.21 8.18
N ALA A 300 -12.83 -14.10 8.97
CA ALA A 300 -12.12 -15.07 9.79
C ALA A 300 -12.56 -16.51 9.49
N ASP A 301 -11.60 -17.39 9.23
CA ASP A 301 -11.79 -18.83 9.11
C ASP A 301 -11.12 -19.57 10.26
N ASN A 302 -11.59 -20.79 10.54
CA ASN A 302 -10.95 -21.74 11.46
C ASN A 302 -10.23 -22.87 10.70
N GLY A 303 -9.69 -22.57 9.52
CA GLY A 303 -9.03 -23.53 8.65
C GLY A 303 -7.60 -23.87 9.10
N THR A 304 -6.79 -24.33 8.16
CA THR A 304 -5.41 -24.78 8.41
C THR A 304 -4.46 -23.67 8.87
N GLY A 305 -4.84 -22.40 8.70
CA GLY A 305 -3.99 -21.26 8.98
C GLY A 305 -2.73 -21.20 8.11
N ILE A 306 -1.84 -20.28 8.46
CA ILE A 306 -0.61 -19.97 7.73
C ILE A 306 0.58 -20.05 8.69
N ALA A 307 1.65 -20.73 8.28
CA ALA A 307 2.87 -20.81 9.07
C ALA A 307 3.58 -19.44 9.15
N PRO A 308 4.25 -19.08 10.26
CA PRO A 308 4.84 -17.75 10.44
C PRO A 308 5.79 -17.31 9.32
N HIS A 309 6.63 -18.22 8.83
CA HIS A 309 7.57 -17.94 7.74
C HIS A 309 6.89 -17.69 6.38
N VAL A 310 5.66 -18.19 6.19
CA VAL A 310 4.86 -17.93 4.98
C VAL A 310 4.13 -16.59 5.11
N LEU A 311 3.71 -16.23 6.32
CA LEU A 311 2.97 -15.00 6.62
C LEU A 311 3.71 -13.73 6.18
N GLU A 312 5.04 -13.73 6.26
CA GLU A 312 5.90 -12.62 5.81
C GLU A 312 5.85 -12.40 4.29
N HIS A 313 5.46 -13.42 3.52
CA HIS A 313 5.52 -13.42 2.06
C HIS A 313 4.15 -13.39 1.38
N ILE A 314 3.04 -13.46 2.14
CA ILE A 314 1.67 -13.53 1.57
C ILE A 314 1.28 -12.32 0.72
N PHE A 315 1.98 -11.19 0.86
CA PHE A 315 1.77 -9.98 0.08
C PHE A 315 2.73 -9.82 -1.10
N THR A 316 3.64 -10.76 -1.30
CA THR A 316 4.53 -10.79 -2.45
C THR A 316 3.71 -11.20 -3.68
N PRO A 317 3.69 -10.40 -4.76
CA PRO A 317 2.99 -10.78 -5.98
C PRO A 317 3.46 -12.15 -6.49
N PHE A 318 2.52 -12.98 -6.93
CA PHE A 318 2.77 -14.35 -7.43
C PHE A 318 3.28 -15.36 -6.40
N TYR A 319 3.41 -14.97 -5.14
CA TYR A 319 3.77 -15.89 -4.08
C TYR A 319 2.55 -16.72 -3.69
N THR A 320 2.67 -18.04 -3.82
CA THR A 320 1.65 -19.00 -3.43
C THR A 320 2.32 -20.28 -2.95
N THR A 321 1.79 -20.87 -1.89
CA THR A 321 2.17 -22.22 -1.45
C THR A 321 1.38 -23.31 -2.18
N LYS A 322 0.49 -22.92 -3.11
CA LYS A 322 -0.39 -23.80 -3.88
C LYS A 322 0.26 -24.12 -5.24
N ALA A 323 -0.14 -25.23 -5.84
CA ALA A 323 0.32 -25.62 -7.17
C ALA A 323 0.02 -24.52 -8.20
N ALA A 324 0.93 -24.35 -9.18
CA ALA A 324 0.94 -23.22 -10.12
C ALA A 324 -0.32 -23.10 -11.00
N ASP A 325 -1.12 -24.16 -11.07
CA ASP A 325 -2.37 -24.29 -11.83
C ASP A 325 -3.64 -23.89 -11.04
N LYS A 326 -3.56 -23.73 -9.71
CA LYS A 326 -4.75 -23.54 -8.86
C LYS A 326 -4.99 -22.10 -8.39
N SER A 327 -3.94 -21.32 -8.15
CA SER A 327 -4.10 -19.92 -7.73
C SER A 327 -2.84 -19.12 -8.03
N PRO A 328 -2.90 -18.06 -8.87
CA PRO A 328 -1.72 -17.31 -9.31
C PRO A 328 -1.08 -16.42 -8.22
N GLY A 329 -1.52 -16.51 -6.95
CA GLY A 329 -0.93 -15.73 -5.85
C GLY A 329 -1.20 -14.22 -5.93
N LEU A 330 -2.24 -13.80 -6.65
CA LEU A 330 -2.58 -12.39 -6.86
C LEU A 330 -3.70 -11.86 -5.94
N GLY A 331 -4.54 -12.75 -5.40
CA GLY A 331 -5.77 -12.36 -4.69
C GLY A 331 -5.53 -11.41 -3.51
N LEU A 332 -4.64 -11.79 -2.58
CA LEU A 332 -4.37 -10.99 -1.38
C LEU A 332 -3.66 -9.67 -1.69
N THR A 333 -2.80 -9.65 -2.70
CA THR A 333 -2.12 -8.45 -3.19
C THR A 333 -3.11 -7.47 -3.80
N MET A 334 -4.12 -7.94 -4.55
CA MET A 334 -5.19 -7.10 -5.08
C MET A 334 -6.06 -6.52 -3.97
N VAL A 335 -6.41 -7.32 -2.96
CA VAL A 335 -7.15 -6.84 -1.77
C VAL A 335 -6.36 -5.74 -1.06
N LYS A 336 -5.06 -5.95 -0.81
CA LYS A 336 -4.19 -4.94 -0.18
C LYS A 336 -4.10 -3.65 -1.00
N GLY A 337 -4.00 -3.76 -2.32
CA GLY A 337 -4.01 -2.60 -3.23
C GLY A 337 -5.31 -1.80 -3.14
N LEU A 338 -6.46 -2.48 -3.15
CA LEU A 338 -7.78 -1.86 -2.99
C LEU A 338 -7.92 -1.15 -1.65
N VAL A 339 -7.51 -1.79 -0.56
CA VAL A 339 -7.56 -1.20 0.79
C VAL A 339 -6.70 0.04 0.84
N THR A 340 -5.50 0.00 0.25
CA THR A 340 -4.57 1.14 0.21
C THR A 340 -5.13 2.30 -0.62
N ASP A 341 -5.74 2.02 -1.78
CA ASP A 341 -6.41 3.01 -2.64
C ASP A 341 -7.57 3.72 -1.94
N MET A 342 -8.17 3.07 -0.93
CA MET A 342 -9.24 3.61 -0.10
C MET A 342 -8.74 4.27 1.20
N ASN A 343 -7.43 4.53 1.32
CA ASN A 343 -6.76 5.01 2.54
C ASN A 343 -6.99 4.11 3.77
N GLY A 344 -7.27 2.83 3.53
CA GLY A 344 -7.48 1.83 4.55
C GLY A 344 -6.18 1.17 5.04
N GLN A 345 -6.34 0.33 6.07
CA GLN A 345 -5.30 -0.54 6.61
C GLN A 345 -5.77 -1.99 6.51
N MET A 346 -4.83 -2.93 6.36
CA MET A 346 -5.12 -4.35 6.31
C MET A 346 -4.21 -5.06 7.31
N VAL A 347 -4.80 -5.89 8.17
CA VAL A 347 -4.09 -6.70 9.15
C VAL A 347 -4.47 -8.16 8.92
N VAL A 348 -3.47 -9.04 8.92
CA VAL A 348 -3.67 -10.48 8.81
C VAL A 348 -3.10 -11.13 10.06
N GLU A 349 -3.94 -11.86 10.77
CA GLU A 349 -3.59 -12.65 11.94
C GLU A 349 -3.84 -14.11 11.59
N SER A 350 -2.82 -14.96 11.62
CA SER A 350 -2.99 -16.37 11.29
C SER A 350 -2.09 -17.22 12.17
N ARG A 351 -2.59 -18.40 12.54
CA ARG A 351 -1.85 -19.40 13.30
C ARG A 351 -2.13 -20.77 12.72
N LEU A 352 -1.06 -21.55 12.55
CA LEU A 352 -1.15 -22.89 11.99
C LEU A 352 -2.13 -23.75 12.81
N ASN A 353 -3.10 -24.36 12.12
CA ASN A 353 -4.19 -25.17 12.67
C ASN A 353 -5.22 -24.44 13.58
N GLU A 354 -5.13 -23.11 13.70
CA GLU A 354 -6.15 -22.31 14.41
C GLU A 354 -7.01 -21.49 13.44
N GLY A 355 -6.49 -21.20 12.24
CA GLY A 355 -7.19 -20.45 11.19
C GLY A 355 -6.54 -19.10 10.86
N THR A 356 -7.27 -18.29 10.09
CA THR A 356 -6.81 -16.98 9.62
C THR A 356 -7.90 -15.93 9.79
N SER A 357 -7.54 -14.75 10.28
CA SER A 357 -8.39 -13.55 10.32
C SER A 357 -7.74 -12.44 9.48
N VAL A 358 -8.53 -11.87 8.58
CA VAL A 358 -8.14 -10.76 7.73
C VAL A 358 -9.03 -9.57 8.03
N LYS A 359 -8.47 -8.56 8.69
CA LYS A 359 -9.15 -7.33 9.11
C LYS A 359 -8.85 -6.19 8.14
N LEU A 360 -9.90 -5.66 7.54
CA LEU A 360 -9.88 -4.51 6.64
C LEU A 360 -10.41 -3.28 7.38
N TYR A 361 -9.55 -2.29 7.57
CA TYR A 361 -9.89 -1.03 8.24
C TYR A 361 -10.05 0.07 7.19
N PHE A 362 -11.20 0.74 7.18
CA PHE A 362 -11.49 1.86 6.29
C PHE A 362 -11.80 3.12 7.09
N PRO A 363 -11.30 4.30 6.70
CA PRO A 363 -11.68 5.55 7.37
C PRO A 363 -13.20 5.73 7.37
N CYS A 364 -13.76 6.07 8.52
CA CYS A 364 -15.19 6.34 8.66
C CYS A 364 -15.59 7.54 7.79
N TYR A 365 -16.65 7.36 7.02
CA TYR A 365 -17.28 8.38 6.19
C TYR A 365 -18.66 8.77 6.78
N GLY A 366 -18.60 9.47 7.91
CA GLY A 366 -19.77 9.99 8.62
C GLY A 366 -20.46 8.95 9.52
N THR A 367 -21.14 9.46 10.55
CA THR A 367 -21.95 8.68 11.51
C THR A 367 -23.37 9.28 11.49
N GLU A 368 -24.29 8.60 10.79
CA GLU A 368 -25.74 8.82 10.55
C GLU A 368 -26.38 10.23 10.41
N HIS A 369 -27.44 10.29 9.58
CA HIS A 369 -28.49 11.33 9.51
C HIS A 369 -28.11 12.83 9.44
N SER A 370 -26.99 13.19 8.80
CA SER A 370 -26.82 14.57 8.30
C SER A 370 -27.39 14.71 6.89
N LEU A 371 -28.68 15.05 6.86
CA LEU A 371 -29.46 15.87 5.93
C LEU A 371 -29.09 15.89 4.42
N ALA A 372 -30.16 15.79 3.63
CA ALA A 372 -30.31 16.42 2.33
C ALA A 372 -29.72 17.85 2.27
N VAL A 373 -29.54 18.37 1.04
CA VAL A 373 -28.89 19.64 0.63
C VAL A 373 -27.42 19.38 0.25
N LYS A 374 -27.02 19.32 -1.02
CA LYS A 374 -27.45 20.04 -2.22
C LYS A 374 -27.24 19.17 -3.46
N GLY A 375 -28.28 19.14 -4.30
CA GLY A 375 -28.06 19.11 -5.74
C GLY A 375 -27.39 20.42 -6.19
N SER A 376 -26.46 20.25 -7.12
CA SER A 376 -25.94 21.23 -8.06
C SER A 376 -25.23 20.34 -9.09
N GLU A 377 -25.81 19.97 -10.23
CA GLU A 377 -26.16 20.90 -11.31
C GLU A 377 -25.26 22.12 -11.29
N GLU A 378 -24.20 22.07 -12.09
CA GLU A 378 -23.82 23.13 -13.03
C GLU A 378 -22.52 22.73 -13.76
N GLY A 379 -22.54 22.82 -15.09
CA GLY A 379 -21.37 22.83 -15.97
C GLY A 379 -21.21 21.62 -16.88
#